data_AF-A0A392Q5I2-F1
#
_entry.id   AF-A0A392Q5I2-F1
#
_cell.length_a   1.000
_cell.length_b   1.000
_cell.length_c   1.000
_cell.angle_alpha   90.00
_cell.angle_beta   90.00
_cell.angle_gamma   90.00
#
_symmetry.space_group_name_H-M   'P 1'
#
loop_
_entity.id
_entity.type
_entity.pdbx_description
1 polymer ?
#
loop_
_entity_poly.entity_id
_entity_poly.type
_entity_poly.pdbx_seq_one_letter_code
_entity_poly.pdbx_strand_id
1 'polypeptide(L)'
;MEVELKLGLENQEGSLDLKLKDCGSSVKDISIKLDGGASWLYQGIIDAFEENIGSTVENAITKKLGNGISRLDSYLKSLPKEVPVDDHSSLNVTFVNDVLLSESSVGFETNGLFIGRNDSLPIPNLCHKNSKLPILCTNSSKMLAITLDEAVFNSASSLYYD
;
A
#
# COMPACT_ATOMS: atom_id res chain seq x y z
N MET A 1 2.26 -8.59 24.10
CA MET A 1 1.90 -9.12 22.77
C MET A 1 2.86 -8.55 21.75
N GLU A 2 3.24 -9.34 20.76
CA GLU A 2 4.10 -8.94 19.65
C GLU A 2 3.44 -9.37 18.33
N VAL A 3 3.51 -8.51 17.32
CA VAL A 3 2.95 -8.75 15.99
C VAL A 3 4.03 -8.44 14.98
N GLU A 4 4.31 -9.40 14.11
CA GLU A 4 5.28 -9.27 13.03
C GLU A 4 4.55 -9.37 11.70
N LEU A 5 4.87 -8.46 10.79
CA LEU A 5 4.23 -8.41 9.49
C LEU A 5 5.25 -8.06 8.42
N LYS A 6 5.35 -8.93 7.40
CA LYS A 6 6.17 -8.70 6.22
C LYS A 6 5.29 -8.66 4.99
N LEU A 7 5.31 -7.53 4.30
CA LEU A 7 4.55 -7.29 3.07
C LEU A 7 5.52 -7.08 1.90
N GLY A 8 5.10 -7.51 0.72
CA GLY A 8 5.72 -7.11 -0.55
C GLY A 8 4.75 -6.22 -1.31
N LEU A 9 5.26 -5.15 -1.90
CA LEU A 9 4.50 -4.25 -2.75
C LEU A 9 5.21 -4.15 -4.10
N GLU A 10 4.50 -4.42 -5.18
CA GLU A 10 5.05 -4.47 -6.53
C GLU A 10 4.09 -3.83 -7.53
N ASN A 11 4.63 -3.36 -8.66
CA ASN A 11 3.83 -2.93 -9.81
C ASN A 11 3.56 -4.14 -10.70
N GLN A 12 2.28 -4.44 -10.93
CA GLN A 12 1.82 -5.45 -11.88
C GLN A 12 0.98 -4.77 -12.97
N GLU A 13 1.55 -4.70 -14.18
CA GLU A 13 0.86 -4.21 -15.38
C GLU A 13 0.20 -2.83 -15.18
N GLY A 14 0.86 -1.95 -14.43
CA GLY A 14 0.38 -0.60 -14.17
C GLY A 14 -0.59 -0.45 -13.00
N SER A 15 -0.76 -1.50 -12.20
CA SER A 15 -1.51 -1.53 -10.94
C SER A 15 -0.60 -1.93 -9.79
N LEU A 16 -0.91 -1.52 -8.56
CA LEU A 16 -0.16 -1.95 -7.38
C LEU A 16 -0.72 -3.27 -6.84
N ASP A 17 0.16 -4.24 -6.57
CA ASP A 17 -0.16 -5.53 -5.98
C ASP A 17 0.54 -5.67 -4.62
N LEU A 18 -0.24 -5.94 -3.57
CA LEU A 18 0.23 -6.09 -2.21
C LEU A 18 0.14 -7.55 -1.77
N LYS A 19 1.30 -8.17 -1.54
CA LYS A 19 1.42 -9.57 -1.13
C LYS A 19 1.78 -9.68 0.34
N LEU A 20 1.03 -10.47 1.08
CA LEU A 20 1.44 -10.92 2.41
C LEU A 20 2.58 -11.95 2.26
N LYS A 21 3.77 -11.65 2.79
CA LYS A 21 4.92 -12.55 2.79
C LYS A 21 5.03 -13.34 4.09
N ASP A 22 4.81 -12.67 5.22
CA ASP A 22 4.86 -13.28 6.54
C ASP A 22 3.95 -12.54 7.53
N CYS A 23 3.35 -13.27 8.46
CA CYS A 23 2.48 -12.75 9.51
C CYS A 23 2.60 -13.62 10.76
N GLY A 24 3.17 -13.05 11.81
CA GLY A 24 3.29 -13.68 13.13
C GLY A 24 2.56 -12.86 14.19
N SER A 25 1.99 -13.55 15.17
CA SER A 25 1.47 -12.93 16.39
C SER A 25 1.84 -13.81 17.57
N SER A 26 2.37 -13.22 18.63
CA SER A 26 2.70 -13.92 19.86
C SER A 26 2.16 -13.20 21.11
N VAL A 27 1.52 -13.96 21.98
CA VAL A 27 1.03 -13.52 23.28
C VAL A 27 2.08 -13.86 24.33
N LYS A 28 2.72 -12.83 24.88
CA LYS A 28 3.83 -12.99 25.85
C LYS A 28 3.35 -13.42 27.24
N ASP A 29 2.17 -12.96 27.65
CA ASP A 29 1.61 -13.19 28.98
C ASP A 29 0.10 -12.90 28.97
N ILE A 30 -0.66 -13.60 29.81
CA ILE A 30 -2.11 -13.41 29.96
C ILE A 30 -2.45 -13.32 31.44
N SER A 31 -2.99 -12.17 31.87
CA SER A 31 -3.51 -12.01 33.22
C SER A 31 -5.03 -12.26 33.24
N ILE A 32 -5.45 -13.37 33.84
CA ILE A 32 -6.86 -13.74 34.00
C ILE A 32 -7.30 -13.42 35.43
N LYS A 33 -8.28 -12.52 35.59
CA LYS A 33 -8.89 -12.19 36.88
C LYS A 33 -10.27 -12.80 36.97
N LEU A 34 -10.51 -13.56 38.04
CA LEU A 34 -11.76 -14.26 38.30
C LEU A 34 -12.29 -13.79 39.66
N ASP A 35 -13.54 -13.33 39.67
CA ASP A 35 -14.19 -12.84 40.88
C ASP A 35 -14.86 -14.00 41.63
N GLY A 36 -14.40 -14.26 42.86
CA GLY A 36 -14.93 -15.31 43.74
C GLY A 36 -13.86 -15.83 44.71
N GLY A 37 -14.19 -16.00 45.99
CA GLY A 37 -13.22 -16.32 47.05
C GLY A 37 -12.56 -17.72 47.02
N ALA A 38 -12.62 -18.45 45.90
CA ALA A 38 -12.12 -19.83 45.76
C ALA A 38 -10.84 -19.91 44.90
N SER A 39 -9.75 -19.31 45.38
CA SER A 39 -8.51 -19.12 44.61
C SER A 39 -7.88 -20.39 44.02
N TRP A 40 -8.02 -21.56 44.67
CA TRP A 40 -7.39 -22.81 44.19
C TRP A 40 -8.10 -23.43 42.97
N LEU A 41 -9.44 -23.33 42.91
CA LEU A 41 -10.23 -23.87 41.80
C LEU A 41 -10.02 -23.03 40.55
N TYR A 42 -9.95 -21.71 40.71
CA TYR A 42 -9.71 -20.77 39.62
C TYR A 42 -8.31 -20.90 39.04
N GLN A 43 -7.29 -21.16 39.86
CA GLN A 43 -5.94 -21.37 39.35
C GLN A 43 -5.86 -22.61 38.45
N GLY A 44 -6.47 -23.73 38.87
CA GLY A 44 -6.49 -24.95 38.04
C GLY A 44 -7.23 -24.77 36.71
N ILE A 45 -8.23 -23.88 36.64
CA ILE A 45 -8.90 -23.52 35.39
C ILE A 45 -7.98 -22.63 34.54
N ILE A 46 -7.34 -21.63 35.14
CA ILE A 46 -6.40 -20.73 34.42
C ILE A 46 -5.29 -21.56 33.78
N ASP A 47 -4.62 -22.41 34.56
CA ASP A 47 -3.49 -23.23 34.10
C ASP A 47 -3.89 -24.16 32.94
N ALA A 48 -5.15 -24.63 32.91
CA ALA A 48 -5.64 -25.53 31.87
C ALA A 48 -6.00 -24.81 30.55
N PHE A 49 -6.30 -23.51 30.58
CA PHE A 49 -6.83 -22.78 29.42
C PHE A 49 -5.96 -21.62 28.93
N GLU A 50 -4.99 -21.15 29.72
CA GLU A 50 -4.15 -19.99 29.39
C GLU A 50 -3.52 -20.12 28.00
N GLU A 51 -2.87 -21.25 27.71
CA GLU A 51 -2.24 -21.50 26.40
C GLU A 51 -3.27 -21.50 25.26
N ASN A 52 -4.43 -22.13 25.47
CA ASN A 52 -5.48 -22.19 24.47
C ASN A 52 -6.10 -20.81 24.20
N ILE A 53 -6.25 -19.98 25.23
CA ILE A 53 -6.70 -18.59 25.11
C ILE A 53 -5.65 -17.80 24.32
N GLY A 54 -4.38 -17.95 24.66
CA GLY A 54 -3.26 -17.30 23.94
C GLY A 54 -3.26 -17.65 22.46
N SER A 55 -3.24 -18.93 22.13
CA SER A 55 -3.28 -19.42 20.75
C SER A 55 -4.53 -18.94 20.00
N THR A 56 -5.68 -18.91 20.67
CA THR A 56 -6.93 -18.41 20.06
C THR A 56 -6.83 -16.93 19.71
N VAL A 57 -6.24 -16.11 20.59
CA VAL A 57 -6.02 -14.68 20.36
C VAL A 57 -5.02 -14.45 19.23
N GLU A 58 -3.90 -15.16 19.22
CA GLU A 58 -2.90 -15.09 18.14
C GLU A 58 -3.52 -15.41 16.77
N ASN A 59 -4.24 -16.52 16.69
CA ASN A 59 -4.92 -16.95 15.46
C ASN A 59 -5.98 -15.93 15.01
N ALA A 60 -6.76 -15.39 15.96
CA ALA A 60 -7.77 -14.37 15.66
C ALA A 60 -7.14 -13.11 15.07
N ILE A 61 -5.98 -12.69 15.60
CA ILE A 61 -5.28 -11.49 15.16
C ILE A 61 -4.65 -11.70 13.79
N THR A 62 -3.91 -12.80 13.59
CA THR A 62 -3.36 -13.17 12.28
C THR A 62 -4.45 -13.23 11.20
N LYS A 63 -5.60 -13.82 11.51
CA LYS A 63 -6.75 -13.87 10.59
C LYS A 63 -7.30 -12.48 10.28
N LYS A 64 -7.42 -11.60 11.27
CA LYS A 64 -7.90 -10.22 11.06
C LYS A 64 -6.91 -9.41 10.23
N LEU A 65 -5.63 -9.57 10.46
CA LEU A 65 -4.58 -8.89 9.72
C LEU A 65 -4.56 -9.35 8.25
N GLY A 66 -4.61 -10.67 8.00
CA GLY A 66 -4.71 -11.21 6.63
C GLY A 66 -5.94 -10.68 5.87
N ASN A 67 -7.10 -10.62 6.52
CA ASN A 67 -8.30 -10.02 5.91
C ASN A 67 -8.14 -8.52 5.63
N GLY A 68 -7.49 -7.78 6.53
CA GLY A 68 -7.20 -6.36 6.36
C GLY A 68 -6.27 -6.12 5.17
N ILE A 69 -5.21 -6.92 5.04
CA ILE A 69 -4.27 -6.85 3.92
C ILE A 69 -4.95 -7.17 2.60
N SER A 70 -5.79 -8.20 2.54
CA SER A 70 -6.54 -8.53 1.32
C SER A 70 -7.46 -7.39 0.88
N ARG A 71 -8.09 -6.68 1.83
CA ARG A 71 -8.88 -5.48 1.54
C ARG A 71 -8.01 -4.32 1.05
N LEU A 72 -6.84 -4.12 1.66
CA LEU A 72 -5.90 -3.10 1.25
C LEU A 72 -5.35 -3.38 -0.16
N ASP A 73 -4.98 -4.63 -0.46
CA ASP A 73 -4.56 -5.07 -1.78
C ASP A 73 -5.66 -4.79 -2.83
N SER A 74 -6.90 -5.15 -2.53
CA SER A 74 -8.04 -4.85 -3.41
C SER A 74 -8.20 -3.35 -3.68
N TYR A 75 -7.99 -2.51 -2.66
CA TYR A 75 -8.03 -1.06 -2.79
C TYR A 75 -6.89 -0.53 -3.66
N LEU A 76 -5.66 -0.98 -3.42
CA LEU A 76 -4.47 -0.58 -4.19
C LEU A 76 -4.58 -0.98 -5.68
N LYS A 77 -5.12 -2.17 -5.95
CA LYS A 77 -5.42 -2.63 -7.32
C LYS A 77 -6.50 -1.81 -8.01
N SER A 78 -7.44 -1.26 -7.25
CA SER A 78 -8.54 -0.45 -7.76
C SER A 78 -8.18 1.00 -8.05
N LEU A 79 -6.95 1.42 -7.73
CA LEU A 79 -6.49 2.76 -8.06
C LEU A 79 -6.62 3.01 -9.58
N PRO A 80 -7.14 4.18 -9.98
CA PRO A 80 -7.37 4.46 -11.38
C PRO A 80 -6.04 4.48 -12.14
N LYS A 81 -6.07 4.04 -13.41
CA LYS A 81 -4.96 4.19 -14.35
C LYS A 81 -5.02 5.49 -15.12
N GLU A 82 -6.18 6.14 -15.12
CA GLU A 82 -6.44 7.41 -15.78
C GLU A 82 -7.33 8.28 -14.89
N VAL A 83 -7.02 9.56 -14.81
CA VAL A 83 -7.84 10.55 -14.09
C VAL A 83 -8.40 11.53 -15.11
N PRO A 84 -9.72 11.61 -15.32
CA PRO A 84 -10.29 12.60 -16.23
C PRO A 84 -10.02 14.00 -15.69
N VAL A 85 -9.53 14.88 -16.56
CA VAL A 85 -9.28 16.29 -16.23
C VAL A 85 -10.45 17.14 -16.69
N ASP A 86 -10.94 16.91 -17.91
CA ASP A 86 -12.12 17.55 -18.47
C ASP A 86 -12.83 16.63 -19.49
N ASP A 87 -13.66 17.23 -20.36
CA ASP A 87 -14.42 16.52 -21.39
C ASP A 87 -13.54 16.03 -22.54
N HIS A 88 -12.32 16.55 -22.67
CA HIS A 88 -11.42 16.30 -23.80
C HIS A 88 -10.17 15.51 -23.41
N SER A 89 -9.77 15.52 -22.13
CA SER A 89 -8.50 14.98 -21.68
C SER A 89 -8.57 14.18 -20.38
N SER A 90 -7.64 13.24 -20.25
CA SER A 90 -7.34 12.48 -19.05
C SER A 90 -5.84 12.52 -18.77
N LEU A 91 -5.47 12.42 -17.49
CA LEU A 91 -4.10 12.20 -17.06
C LEU A 91 -3.85 10.69 -16.92
N ASN A 92 -2.88 10.15 -17.64
CA ASN A 92 -2.45 8.77 -17.46
C ASN A 92 -1.63 8.65 -16.16
N VAL A 93 -2.22 8.02 -15.15
CA VAL A 93 -1.60 7.80 -13.82
C VAL A 93 -1.19 6.34 -13.61
N THR A 94 -1.09 5.56 -14.69
CA THR A 94 -0.62 4.18 -14.66
C THR A 94 0.76 4.11 -14.03
N PHE A 95 0.94 3.23 -13.03
CA PHE A 95 2.23 3.02 -12.39
C PHE A 95 3.26 2.47 -13.39
N VAL A 96 4.45 3.04 -13.41
CA VAL A 96 5.56 2.59 -14.26
C VAL A 96 6.73 2.15 -13.38
N ASN A 97 7.55 1.24 -13.89
CA ASN A 97 8.70 0.68 -13.18
C ASN A 97 8.36 0.00 -11.84
N ASP A 98 9.40 -0.44 -11.14
CA ASP A 98 9.27 -1.07 -9.82
C ASP A 98 9.06 -0.03 -8.71
N VAL A 99 8.47 -0.48 -7.60
CA VAL A 99 8.27 0.36 -6.41
C VAL A 99 9.61 0.69 -5.77
N LEU A 100 9.83 1.98 -5.49
CA LEU A 100 11.07 2.46 -4.90
C LEU A 100 10.95 2.46 -3.37
N LEU A 101 11.57 1.48 -2.72
CA LEU A 101 11.61 1.37 -1.26
C LEU A 101 12.91 1.97 -0.69
N SER A 102 12.78 2.83 0.31
CA SER A 102 13.90 3.32 1.11
C SER A 102 13.62 3.12 2.60
N GLU A 103 14.60 3.43 3.46
CA GLU A 103 14.43 3.36 4.91
C GLU A 103 13.38 4.33 5.46
N SER A 104 13.00 5.38 4.70
CA SER A 104 12.11 6.45 5.17
C SER A 104 10.99 6.83 4.20
N SER A 105 10.93 6.19 3.04
CA SER A 105 9.94 6.53 2.01
C SER A 105 9.58 5.33 1.13
N VAL A 106 8.35 5.36 0.61
CA VAL A 106 7.90 4.52 -0.49
C VAL A 106 7.60 5.45 -1.67
N GLY A 107 8.26 5.22 -2.80
CA GLY A 107 8.13 6.00 -4.01
C GLY A 107 7.48 5.20 -5.13
N PHE A 108 6.71 5.90 -5.96
CA PHE A 108 6.05 5.34 -7.13
C PHE A 108 6.31 6.26 -8.31
N GLU A 109 6.58 5.68 -9.47
CA GLU A 109 6.58 6.41 -10.73
C GLU A 109 5.26 6.14 -11.45
N THR A 110 4.75 7.16 -12.13
CA THR A 110 3.56 7.05 -12.98
C THR A 110 3.87 7.59 -14.36
N ASN A 111 3.12 7.17 -15.37
CA ASN A 111 3.26 7.70 -16.73
C ASN A 111 3.19 9.24 -16.77
N GLY A 112 2.16 9.81 -16.14
CA GLY A 112 2.01 11.24 -15.90
C GLY A 112 1.66 12.09 -17.13
N LEU A 113 1.47 11.51 -18.32
CA LEU A 113 1.17 12.28 -19.53
C LEU A 113 -0.34 12.48 -19.72
N PHE A 114 -0.71 13.61 -20.30
CA PHE A 114 -2.08 13.88 -20.72
C PHE A 114 -2.41 13.13 -22.01
N ILE A 115 -3.60 12.56 -22.08
CA ILE A 115 -4.14 11.82 -23.22
C ILE A 115 -5.53 12.36 -23.58
N GLY A 116 -5.88 12.31 -24.86
CA GLY A 116 -7.22 12.66 -25.32
C GLY A 116 -8.24 11.60 -24.89
N ARG A 117 -9.42 12.03 -24.45
CA ARG A 117 -10.50 11.14 -24.00
C ARG A 117 -11.21 10.43 -25.16
N ASN A 118 -11.08 10.95 -26.39
CA ASN A 118 -11.93 10.57 -27.52
C ASN A 118 -11.27 9.91 -28.73
N ASP A 119 -9.95 9.72 -28.79
CA ASP A 119 -9.38 8.99 -29.93
C ASP A 119 -8.16 8.18 -29.56
N SER A 120 -8.15 6.97 -30.11
CA SER A 120 -7.04 6.01 -30.20
C SER A 120 -5.86 6.56 -31.01
N LEU A 121 -5.35 7.74 -30.66
CA LEU A 121 -4.13 8.28 -31.24
C LEU A 121 -2.94 7.57 -30.58
N PRO A 122 -2.00 7.04 -31.38
CA PRO A 122 -0.83 6.36 -30.82
C PRO A 122 -0.04 7.36 -30.00
N ILE A 123 0.15 7.04 -28.71
CA ILE A 123 1.01 7.78 -27.80
C ILE A 123 2.36 7.94 -28.52
N PRO A 124 2.82 9.17 -28.82
CA PRO A 124 4.15 9.35 -29.35
C PRO A 124 5.11 8.70 -28.37
N ASN A 125 5.98 7.80 -28.85
CA ASN A 125 7.08 7.27 -28.05
C ASN A 125 8.01 8.43 -27.69
N LEU A 126 7.63 9.20 -26.67
CA LEU A 126 8.47 10.18 -26.05
C LEU A 126 9.47 9.37 -25.23
N CYS A 127 10.58 9.00 -25.86
CA CYS A 127 11.69 8.38 -25.18
C CYS A 127 12.12 9.31 -24.04
N HIS A 128 11.68 9.00 -22.82
CA HIS A 128 12.13 9.68 -21.62
C HIS A 128 13.64 9.46 -21.47
N LYS A 129 14.41 10.47 -21.82
CA LYS A 129 15.83 10.53 -21.48
C LYS A 129 15.92 10.66 -19.97
N ASN A 130 16.31 9.57 -19.30
CA ASN A 130 16.88 9.53 -17.95
C ASN A 130 16.50 10.74 -17.08
N SER A 131 15.24 10.80 -16.64
CA SER A 131 14.88 11.71 -15.57
C SER A 131 15.64 11.22 -14.33
N LYS A 132 16.70 11.96 -13.96
CA LYS A 132 17.31 11.78 -12.65
C LYS A 132 16.28 12.29 -11.66
N LEU A 133 15.54 11.38 -11.04
CA LEU A 133 14.60 11.63 -9.96
C LEU A 133 15.18 12.69 -9.02
N PRO A 134 14.66 13.93 -9.01
CA PRO A 134 15.08 14.87 -8.00
C PRO A 134 14.18 14.61 -6.79
N ILE A 135 14.84 14.28 -5.67
CA ILE A 135 14.33 14.45 -4.31
C ILE A 135 13.52 13.25 -3.80
N LEU A 136 14.23 12.30 -3.16
CA LEU A 136 13.67 11.55 -2.04
C LEU A 136 13.08 12.56 -1.05
N CYS A 137 11.92 12.26 -0.46
CA CYS A 137 11.38 12.99 0.70
C CYS A 137 12.37 12.93 1.87
N THR A 138 13.42 13.74 1.85
CA THR A 138 14.45 13.79 2.92
C THR A 138 13.98 14.57 4.13
N ASN A 139 12.92 15.37 3.98
CA ASN A 139 12.33 16.15 5.05
C ASN A 139 11.11 15.41 5.63
N SER A 140 11.27 14.89 6.85
CA SER A 140 10.26 14.11 7.61
C SER A 140 9.00 14.88 8.00
N SER A 141 8.87 16.16 7.65
CA SER A 141 7.72 17.00 8.01
C SER A 141 6.53 16.89 7.04
N LYS A 142 6.68 16.26 5.88
CA LYS A 142 5.62 16.12 4.87
C LYS A 142 5.26 14.65 4.64
N MET A 143 3.96 14.36 4.56
CA MET A 143 3.45 13.01 4.30
C MET A 143 3.52 12.60 2.83
N LEU A 144 3.59 13.56 1.91
CA LEU A 144 3.56 13.32 0.46
C LEU A 144 4.44 14.35 -0.26
N ALA A 145 5.19 13.89 -1.26
CA ALA A 145 5.79 14.74 -2.27
C ALA A 145 5.39 14.23 -3.66
N ILE A 146 5.21 15.17 -4.58
CA ILE A 146 4.90 14.92 -5.97
C ILE A 146 5.93 15.69 -6.79
N THR A 147 6.56 15.01 -7.73
CA THR A 147 7.49 15.61 -8.70
C THR A 147 6.92 15.44 -10.09
N LEU A 148 6.98 16.50 -10.88
CA LEU A 148 6.46 16.51 -12.25
C LEU A 148 7.61 16.81 -13.20
N ASP A 149 7.75 15.98 -14.23
CA ASP A 149 8.66 16.25 -15.34
C ASP A 149 8.06 17.31 -16.27
N GLU A 150 8.91 18.07 -16.97
CA GLU A 150 8.47 19.07 -17.95
C GLU A 150 7.59 18.43 -19.05
N ALA A 151 7.84 17.16 -19.39
CA ALA A 151 7.05 16.40 -20.35
C ALA A 151 5.55 16.34 -19.99
N VAL A 152 5.21 16.38 -18.69
CA VAL A 152 3.80 16.42 -18.24
C VAL A 152 3.11 17.67 -18.78
N PHE A 153 3.72 18.83 -18.60
CA PHE A 153 3.18 20.11 -19.06
C PHE A 153 3.17 20.21 -20.58
N ASN A 154 4.23 19.72 -21.24
CA ASN A 154 4.32 19.71 -22.69
C ASN A 154 3.25 18.81 -23.33
N SER A 155 2.94 17.66 -22.72
CA SER A 155 1.85 16.77 -23.20
C SER A 155 0.48 17.43 -23.11
N ALA A 156 0.20 18.14 -22.02
CA ALA A 156 -1.03 18.92 -21.89
C ALA A 156 -1.11 20.02 -22.95
N SER A 157 -0.03 20.82 -23.10
CA SER A 157 -0.01 21.91 -24.06
C SER A 157 -0.20 21.44 -25.50
N SER A 158 0.37 20.30 -25.89
CA SER A 158 0.14 19.72 -27.22
C SER A 158 -1.32 19.36 -27.40
N LEU A 159 -1.90 18.64 -26.44
CA LEU A 159 -3.28 18.14 -26.54
C LEU A 159 -4.33 19.25 -26.66
N TYR A 160 -4.11 20.41 -26.04
CA TYR A 160 -5.06 21.54 -26.08
C TYR A 160 -4.79 22.57 -27.17
N TYR A 161 -3.56 22.64 -27.67
CA TYR A 161 -3.21 23.56 -28.74
C TYR A 161 -3.59 23.01 -30.12
N ASP A 162 -3.50 21.69 -30.29
CA ASP A 162 -3.92 20.97 -31.49
C ASP A 162 -5.46 20.99 -31.66
#